data_AF-A0A7V6TU91-F1
#
_entry.id   AF-A0A7V6TU91-F1
#
_cell.length_a   1.000
_cell.length_b   1.000
_cell.length_c   1.000
_cell.angle_alpha   90.00
_cell.angle_beta   90.00
_cell.angle_gamma   90.00
#
_symmetry.space_group_name_H-M   'P 1'
#
loop_
_entity.id
_entity.type
_entity.pdbx_description
1 polymer ?
#
loop_
_entity_poly.entity_id
_entity_poly.type
_entity_poly.pdbx_seq_one_letter_code
_entity_poly.pdbx_strand_id
1 'polypeptide(L)'
;MPREIPKNLEHFLKSGYKDVDDGYEYSSELNRILNSDSCQTVLTFREIEKIREFADEVKKLGEMNYYTEERIKDLEREFFGSQGISGFLGAEQKKPFEWPF
;
A
#
# COMPACT_ATOMS: atom_id res chain seq x y z
N MET A 1 14.85 -4.30 14.98
CA MET A 1 14.57 -2.91 14.57
C MET A 1 13.21 -2.93 13.91
N PRO A 2 12.23 -2.15 14.38
CA PRO A 2 10.94 -2.06 13.70
C PRO A 2 11.21 -1.56 12.27
N ARG A 3 10.77 -2.30 11.27
CA ARG A 3 10.91 -1.88 9.87
C ARG A 3 9.95 -0.71 9.66
N GLU A 4 10.50 0.47 9.44
CA GLU A 4 9.68 1.63 9.08
C GLU A 4 9.33 1.53 7.60
N ILE A 5 8.03 1.57 7.29
CA ILE A 5 7.56 1.64 5.91
C ILE A 5 8.09 2.97 5.32
N PRO A 6 8.67 2.95 4.11
CA PRO A 6 9.08 4.17 3.43
C PRO A 6 7.91 5.16 3.32
N LYS A 7 8.14 6.42 3.73
CA LYS A 7 7.08 7.44 3.82
C LYS A 7 6.37 7.69 2.49
N ASN A 8 7.07 7.57 1.37
CA ASN A 8 6.52 7.65 0.02
C ASN A 8 5.48 6.55 -0.24
N LEU A 9 5.77 5.31 0.16
CA LEU A 9 4.83 4.20 0.04
C LEU A 9 3.64 4.39 0.98
N GLU A 10 3.88 4.76 2.24
CA GLU A 10 2.79 4.99 3.20
C GLU A 10 1.84 6.10 2.72
N HIS A 11 2.38 7.19 2.18
CA HIS A 11 1.57 8.30 1.67
C HIS A 11 0.72 7.85 0.48
N PHE A 12 1.33 7.15 -0.48
CA PHE A 12 0.63 6.65 -1.67
C PHE A 12 -0.46 5.63 -1.32
N LEU A 13 -0.25 4.76 -0.34
CA LEU A 13 -1.29 3.82 0.08
C LEU A 13 -2.50 4.52 0.73
N LYS A 14 -2.29 5.67 1.37
CA LYS A 14 -3.35 6.44 2.05
C LYS A 14 -4.17 7.32 1.11
N SER A 15 -3.52 7.97 0.14
CA SER A 15 -4.18 8.95 -0.74
C SER A 15 -4.03 8.67 -2.22
N GLY A 16 -3.20 7.72 -2.64
CA GLY A 16 -2.84 7.52 -4.04
C GLY A 16 -4.03 7.19 -4.94
N TYR A 17 -5.09 6.58 -4.43
CA TYR A 17 -6.34 6.34 -5.18
C TYR A 17 -7.17 7.62 -5.43
N LYS A 18 -6.87 8.74 -4.75
CA LYS A 18 -7.48 10.06 -4.97
C LYS A 18 -6.63 10.95 -5.87
N ASP A 19 -5.33 10.64 -5.96
CA ASP A 19 -4.33 11.43 -6.67
C ASP A 19 -4.11 10.94 -8.11
N VAL A 20 -4.82 9.89 -8.54
CA VAL A 20 -4.71 9.25 -9.86
C VAL A 20 -6.08 9.09 -10.50
N ASP A 21 -6.11 9.14 -11.83
CA ASP A 21 -7.36 9.13 -12.61
C ASP A 21 -7.87 7.71 -12.92
N ASP A 22 -6.96 6.73 -12.98
CA ASP A 22 -7.30 5.33 -13.26
C ASP A 22 -6.38 4.32 -12.53
N GLY A 23 -6.80 3.06 -12.55
CA GLY A 23 -6.07 1.93 -11.99
C GLY A 23 -4.74 1.66 -12.68
N TYR A 24 -4.59 2.06 -13.94
CA TYR A 24 -3.33 1.93 -14.66
C TYR A 24 -2.29 2.90 -14.10
N GLU A 25 -2.66 4.16 -13.90
CA GLU A 25 -1.84 5.19 -13.28
C GLU A 25 -1.50 4.82 -11.83
N TYR A 26 -2.50 4.37 -11.06
CA TYR A 26 -2.27 3.85 -9.70
C TYR A 26 -1.20 2.76 -9.69
N SER A 27 -1.36 1.75 -10.56
CA SER A 27 -0.44 0.63 -10.65
C SER A 27 0.96 1.07 -11.10
N SER A 28 1.05 2.01 -12.04
CA SER A 28 2.30 2.55 -12.55
C SER A 28 3.07 3.33 -11.47
N GLU A 29 2.40 4.24 -10.76
CA GLU A 29 3.04 5.02 -9.69
C GLU A 29 3.40 4.15 -8.49
N LEU A 30 2.56 3.18 -8.11
CA LEU A 30 2.89 2.21 -7.07
C LEU A 30 4.15 1.41 -7.43
N ASN A 31 4.23 0.92 -8.67
CA ASN A 31 5.41 0.22 -9.17
C ASN A 31 6.66 1.12 -9.16
N ARG A 32 6.52 2.39 -9.51
CA ARG A 32 7.60 3.38 -9.46
C ARG A 32 8.12 3.56 -8.03
N ILE A 33 7.22 3.66 -7.06
CA ILE A 33 7.56 3.78 -5.63
C ILE A 33 8.25 2.51 -5.13
N LEU A 34 7.72 1.33 -5.45
CA LEU A 34 8.32 0.05 -5.08
C LEU A 34 9.73 -0.14 -5.65
N ASN A 35 10.00 0.39 -6.84
CA ASN A 35 11.33 0.36 -7.47
C ASN A 35 12.30 1.42 -6.92
N SER A 36 11.85 2.33 -6.04
CA SER A 36 12.75 3.30 -5.43
C SER A 36 13.70 2.63 -4.44
N ASP A 37 14.91 3.20 -4.29
CA ASP A 37 15.93 2.71 -3.36
C ASP A 37 15.38 2.57 -1.93
N SER A 38 14.50 3.48 -1.51
CA SER A 38 13.86 3.45 -0.20
C SER A 38 13.02 2.19 0.04
N CYS A 39 12.35 1.68 -0.99
CA CYS A 39 11.56 0.46 -0.91
C CYS A 39 12.44 -0.78 -1.10
N GLN A 40 13.37 -0.76 -2.05
CA GLN A 40 14.26 -1.91 -2.34
C GLN A 40 15.22 -2.24 -1.19
N THR A 41 15.60 -1.24 -0.38
CA THR A 41 16.49 -1.44 0.78
C THR A 41 15.78 -1.91 2.04
N VAL A 42 14.48 -1.60 2.16
CA VAL A 42 13.68 -1.90 3.36
C VAL A 42 12.82 -3.14 3.18
N LEU A 43 12.17 -3.27 2.02
CA LEU A 43 11.25 -4.34 1.69
C LEU A 43 12.00 -5.55 1.13
N THR A 44 11.49 -6.72 1.46
CA THR A 44 11.95 -7.97 0.86
C THR A 44 11.31 -8.18 -0.52
N PHE A 45 11.97 -8.97 -1.35
CA PHE A 45 11.46 -9.32 -2.68
C PHE A 45 10.03 -9.88 -2.64
N ARG A 46 9.71 -10.73 -1.65
CA ARG A 46 8.36 -11.30 -1.49
C ARG A 46 7.31 -10.23 -1.16
N GLU A 47 7.66 -9.24 -0.34
CA GLU A 47 6.75 -8.14 -0.01
C GLU A 47 6.50 -7.26 -1.24
N ILE A 48 7.56 -6.95 -2.00
CA ILE A 48 7.46 -6.20 -3.24
C ILE A 48 6.58 -6.94 -4.25
N GLU A 49 6.80 -8.23 -4.49
CA GLU A 49 5.98 -9.00 -5.43
C GLU A 49 4.51 -9.02 -5.02
N LYS A 50 4.20 -9.20 -3.73
CA LYS A 50 2.81 -9.20 -3.27
C LYS A 50 2.12 -7.85 -3.45
N ILE A 51 2.83 -6.74 -3.23
CA ILE A 51 2.28 -5.40 -3.49
C ILE A 51 2.13 -5.16 -5.00
N ARG A 52 3.02 -5.71 -5.83
CA ARG A 52 2.86 -5.67 -7.29
C ARG A 52 1.64 -6.45 -7.76
N GLU A 53 1.39 -7.64 -7.22
CA GLU A 53 0.18 -8.41 -7.53
C GLU A 53 -1.09 -7.62 -7.19
N PHE A 54 -1.10 -6.95 -6.02
CA PHE A 54 -2.18 -6.04 -5.66
C PHE A 54 -2.32 -4.88 -6.66
N ALA A 55 -1.21 -4.26 -7.06
CA ALA A 55 -1.19 -3.19 -8.05
C ALA A 55 -1.76 -3.65 -9.41
N ASP A 56 -1.49 -4.90 -9.81
CA ASP A 56 -2.02 -5.50 -11.04
C ASP A 56 -3.53 -5.82 -10.94
N GLU A 57 -4.04 -6.17 -9.76
CA GLU A 57 -5.50 -6.28 -9.57
C GLU A 57 -6.18 -4.91 -9.59
N VAL A 58 -5.59 -3.89 -8.96
CA VAL A 58 -6.12 -2.51 -9.01
C VAL A 58 -6.12 -1.97 -10.44
N LYS A 59 -5.09 -2.31 -11.23
CA LYS A 59 -5.02 -1.97 -12.67
C LYS A 59 -6.23 -2.46 -13.47
N LYS A 60 -6.84 -3.58 -13.09
CA LYS A 60 -8.02 -4.14 -13.77
C LYS A 60 -9.31 -3.38 -13.46
N LEU A 61 -9.33 -2.53 -12.43
CA LEU A 61 -10.53 -1.79 -12.01
C LEU A 61 -10.91 -0.65 -12.96
N GLY A 62 -9.98 -0.18 -13.80
CA GLY A 62 -10.24 0.91 -14.74
C GLY A 62 -10.26 2.28 -14.05
N GLU A 63 -11.20 3.15 -14.40
CA GLU A 63 -11.27 4.54 -13.89
C GLU A 63 -11.47 4.63 -12.38
N MET A 64 -10.75 5.55 -11.73
CA MET A 64 -10.90 5.81 -10.30
C MET A 64 -12.15 6.61 -10.02
N ASN A 65 -13.15 5.95 -9.44
CA ASN A 65 -14.36 6.54 -8.91
C ASN A 65 -14.64 6.06 -7.47
N TYR A 66 -15.77 6.48 -6.91
CA TYR A 66 -16.16 6.09 -5.55
C TYR A 66 -16.27 4.56 -5.37
N TYR A 67 -16.76 3.83 -6.38
CA TYR A 67 -16.92 2.38 -6.32
C TYR A 67 -15.59 1.65 -6.42
N THR A 68 -14.64 2.16 -7.21
CA THR A 68 -13.29 1.58 -7.26
C THR A 68 -12.50 1.87 -5.99
N GLU A 69 -12.70 3.00 -5.30
CA GLU A 69 -12.10 3.25 -3.99
C GLU A 69 -12.52 2.17 -2.98
N GLU A 70 -13.82 1.87 -2.89
CA GLU A 70 -14.31 0.79 -2.03
C GLU A 70 -13.71 -0.56 -2.45
N ARG A 71 -13.64 -0.81 -3.75
CA ARG A 71 -13.08 -2.05 -4.28
C ARG A 71 -11.59 -2.21 -3.99
N ILE A 72 -10.82 -1.13 -4.01
CA ILE A 72 -9.39 -1.13 -3.63
C ILE A 72 -9.23 -1.49 -2.16
N LYS A 73 -10.08 -0.94 -1.27
CA LYS A 73 -10.06 -1.28 0.16
C LYS A 73 -10.45 -2.73 0.41
N ASP A 74 -11.41 -3.26 -0.36
CA ASP A 74 -11.79 -4.67 -0.30
C ASP A 74 -10.66 -5.57 -0.80
N LEU A 75 -10.03 -5.24 -1.94
CA LEU A 75 -8.85 -5.96 -2.44
C LEU A 75 -7.70 -5.91 -1.44
N GLU A 76 -7.48 -4.77 -0.78
CA GLU A 76 -6.45 -4.65 0.25
C GLU A 76 -6.71 -5.62 1.41
N ARG A 77 -7.98 -5.73 1.84
CA ARG A 77 -8.39 -6.68 2.88
C ARG A 77 -8.29 -8.13 2.42
N GLU A 78 -8.60 -8.44 1.17
CA GLU A 78 -8.48 -9.79 0.61
C GLU A 78 -7.01 -10.23 0.50
N PHE A 79 -6.11 -9.36 0.03
CA PHE A 79 -4.69 -9.66 -0.17
C PHE A 79 -3.89 -9.66 1.13
N PHE A 80 -4.12 -8.69 1.99
CA PHE A 80 -3.29 -8.40 3.17
C PHE A 80 -4.00 -8.67 4.50
N GLY A 81 -5.30 -8.99 4.47
CA GLY A 81 -6.10 -9.29 5.65
C GLY A 81 -6.63 -8.03 6.35
N SER A 82 -7.19 -8.22 7.54
CA SER A 82 -7.82 -7.17 8.35
C SER A 82 -6.87 -6.06 8.81
N GLN A 83 -5.56 -6.24 8.72
CA GLN A 83 -4.56 -5.21 9.07
C GLN A 83 -4.01 -4.43 7.87
N GLY A 84 -4.44 -4.77 6.65
CA GLY A 84 -4.04 -4.08 5.42
C GLY A 84 -2.55 -4.21 5.08
N ILE A 85 -2.11 -3.41 4.11
CA ILE A 85 -0.70 -3.43 3.64
C ILE A 85 0.25 -3.02 4.76
N SER A 86 -0.15 -2.06 5.61
CA SER A 86 0.66 -1.64 6.75
C SER A 86 0.93 -2.79 7.74
N GLY A 87 -0.08 -3.61 8.03
CA GLY A 87 0.08 -4.78 8.89
C GLY A 87 0.93 -5.88 8.24
N PHE A 88 0.75 -6.10 6.93
CA PHE A 88 1.54 -7.08 6.18
C PHE A 88 3.03 -6.73 6.12
N LEU A 89 3.35 -5.45 5.96
CA LEU A 89 4.74 -4.96 5.94
C LEU A 89 5.43 -4.99 7.31
N GLY A 90 4.75 -5.48 8.34
CA GLY A 90 5.31 -5.57 9.68
C GLY A 90 5.62 -4.19 10.28
N ALA A 91 4.94 -3.14 9.82
CA ALA A 91 4.86 -1.93 10.62
C ALA A 91 4.13 -2.32 11.90
N GLU A 92 4.90 -2.58 12.95
CA GLU A 92 4.36 -2.53 14.31
C GLU A 92 3.59 -1.20 14.36
N GLN A 93 2.26 -1.28 14.44
CA GLN A 93 1.49 -0.22 15.06
C GLN A 93 2.22 -0.02 16.38
N LYS A 94 3.01 1.06 16.49
CA LYS A 94 3.45 1.54 17.78
C LYS A 94 2.15 1.64 18.56
N LYS A 95 1.93 0.72 19.51
CA LYS A 95 0.83 0.82 20.46
C LYS A 95 0.83 2.27 20.91
N PRO A 96 -0.32 2.98 20.85
CA PRO A 96 -0.34 4.35 21.33
C PRO A 96 0.25 4.32 22.73
N PHE A 97 1.30 5.11 22.94
CA PHE A 97 1.93 5.23 24.24
C PHE A 97 0.85 5.72 25.20
N GLU A 98 0.33 4.83 26.04
CA GLU A 98 -0.56 5.19 27.14
C GLU A 98 0.25 6.04 28.10
N TRP A 99 -0.01 7.35 28.09
CA TRP A 99 0.47 8.23 29.14
C TRP A 99 -0.22 7.83 30.45
N PRO A 100 0.53 7.50 31.52
CA PRO A 100 -0.08 7.23 32.82
C PRO A 100 -0.44 8.55 33.48
N PHE A 101 -1.63 9.09 33.19
CA PHE A 101 -2.24 10.15 33.99
C PHE A 101 -3.75 9.91 34.14
#